data_AF-A0A483LYQ9-F1
#
_entry.id   AF-A0A483LYQ9-F1
#
_cell.length_a   1.000
_cell.length_b   1.000
_cell.length_c   1.000
_cell.angle_alpha   90.00
_cell.angle_beta   90.00
_cell.angle_gamma   90.00
#
_symmetry.space_group_name_H-M   'P 1'
#
loop_
_entity.id
_entity.type
_entity.pdbx_description
1 polymer ?
#
loop_
_entity_poly.entity_id
_entity_poly.type
_entity_poly.pdbx_seq_one_letter_code
_entity_poly.pdbx_strand_id
1 'polypeptide(L)'
;TNYVKKVIFPLETLSVISLVAALFHTAFSLLVLLTAFVIFNGFIHWTIIFIPLVFLPLVIFSLGLSWILASLGVFLRDVSQTTVIITTVLMFLSPVFFPISALPEKYHIWIMLNPLTFIIEQARTVLIWGGVPNFMGILLYTVGASIVAWLGFVFFQKTRKGFADVL
;
A
#
# COMPACT_ATOMS: atom_id res chain seq x y z
N THR A 1 6.23 14.68 35.40
CA THR A 1 7.43 15.47 35.04
C THR A 1 8.64 14.58 35.09
N ASN A 2 9.42 14.51 33.99
CA ASN A 2 10.69 13.77 33.82
C ASN A 2 10.71 12.24 33.55
N TYR A 3 9.83 11.74 32.68
CA TYR A 3 10.13 10.52 31.88
C TYR A 3 10.30 10.79 30.37
N VAL A 4 10.12 12.04 29.94
CA VAL A 4 10.03 12.44 28.52
C VAL A 4 11.40 12.80 27.91
N LYS A 5 12.49 12.76 28.67
CA LYS A 5 13.77 13.36 28.23
C LYS A 5 14.83 12.40 27.66
N LYS A 6 14.57 11.11 27.43
CA LYS A 6 15.64 10.23 26.94
C LYS A 6 15.26 8.97 26.18
N VAL A 7 14.17 8.99 25.44
CA VAL A 7 14.05 8.10 24.27
C VAL A 7 13.79 9.01 23.09
N ILE A 8 14.82 9.22 22.27
CA ILE A 8 14.65 9.82 20.94
C ILE A 8 13.83 8.78 20.17
N PHE A 9 12.51 8.83 20.28
CA PHE A 9 11.64 7.85 19.64
C PHE A 9 11.82 8.06 18.12
N PRO A 10 12.28 7.05 17.37
CA PRO A 10 12.47 7.21 15.94
C PRO A 10 11.07 7.34 15.33
N LEU A 11 10.74 8.54 14.86
CA LEU A 11 9.46 8.82 14.22
C LEU A 11 9.28 7.95 12.96
N GLU A 12 10.38 7.46 12.35
CA GLU A 12 10.35 6.47 11.26
C GLU A 12 9.67 5.16 11.69
N THR A 13 9.82 4.76 12.96
CA THR A 13 9.28 3.51 13.49
C THR A 13 7.75 3.54 13.58
N LEU A 14 7.13 4.72 13.73
CA LEU A 14 5.67 4.86 13.76
C LEU A 14 5.02 4.47 12.43
N SER A 15 5.65 4.84 11.31
CA SER A 15 5.23 4.42 9.98
C SER A 15 5.28 2.91 9.81
N VAL A 16 6.35 2.28 10.32
CA VAL A 16 6.53 0.83 10.26
C VAL A 16 5.48 0.11 11.13
N ILE A 17 5.24 0.59 12.36
CA ILE A 17 4.23 0.00 13.26
C ILE A 17 2.84 0.06 12.62
N SER A 18 2.48 1.20 12.03
CA SER A 18 1.19 1.36 11.33
C SER A 18 1.07 0.43 10.13
N LEU A 19 2.15 0.25 9.37
CA LEU A 19 2.19 -0.67 8.25
C LEU A 19 2.05 -2.14 8.68
N VAL A 20 2.72 -2.55 9.76
CA VAL A 20 2.59 -3.90 10.33
C VAL A 20 1.16 -4.14 10.82
N ALA A 21 0.53 -3.16 11.48
CA ALA A 21 -0.87 -3.26 11.89
C ALA A 21 -1.80 -3.41 10.67
N ALA A 22 -1.57 -2.64 9.60
CA ALA A 22 -2.33 -2.77 8.36
C ALA A 22 -2.16 -4.17 7.73
N LEU A 23 -0.95 -4.71 7.70
CA LEU A 23 -0.68 -6.07 7.21
C LEU A 23 -1.40 -7.14 8.04
N PHE A 24 -1.49 -6.95 9.36
CA PHE A 24 -2.27 -7.83 10.23
C PHE A 24 -3.77 -7.79 9.88
N HIS A 25 -4.33 -6.58 9.69
CA HIS A 25 -5.71 -6.44 9.22
C HIS A 25 -5.92 -7.08 7.84
N THR A 26 -4.98 -6.91 6.91
CA THR A 26 -5.02 -7.55 5.59
C THR A 26 -5.00 -9.07 5.70
N ALA A 27 -4.19 -9.65 6.59
CA ALA A 27 -4.13 -11.09 6.80
C ALA A 27 -5.47 -11.64 7.33
N PHE A 28 -6.10 -10.96 8.28
CA PHE A 28 -7.43 -11.33 8.77
C PHE A 28 -8.51 -11.19 7.70
N SER A 29 -8.53 -10.08 6.96
CA SER A 29 -9.46 -9.88 5.84
C SER A 29 -9.29 -10.96 4.77
N LEU A 30 -8.05 -11.36 4.48
CA LEU A 30 -7.77 -12.45 3.55
C LEU A 30 -8.28 -13.79 4.08
N LEU A 31 -8.07 -14.09 5.36
CA LEU A 31 -8.59 -15.32 5.98
C LEU A 31 -10.11 -15.40 5.87
N VAL A 32 -10.81 -14.29 6.15
CA VAL A 32 -12.27 -14.20 6.00
C VAL A 32 -12.69 -14.44 4.54
N LEU A 33 -12.01 -13.79 3.59
CA LEU A 33 -12.26 -13.97 2.16
C LEU A 33 -12.09 -15.43 1.72
N LEU A 34 -11.00 -16.08 2.15
CA LEU A 34 -10.73 -17.48 1.80
C LEU A 34 -11.76 -18.43 2.41
N THR A 35 -12.15 -18.18 3.66
CA THR A 35 -13.18 -18.97 4.33
C THR A 35 -14.50 -18.88 3.57
N ALA A 36 -14.91 -17.67 3.19
CA ALA A 36 -16.09 -17.48 2.36
C ALA A 36 -15.93 -18.17 0.99
N PHE A 37 -14.78 -18.02 0.34
CA PHE A 37 -14.51 -18.61 -0.97
C PHE A 37 -14.62 -20.15 -0.94
N VAL A 38 -14.09 -20.79 0.11
CA VAL A 38 -14.22 -22.25 0.33
C VAL A 38 -15.67 -22.65 0.56
N ILE A 39 -16.42 -21.90 1.37
CA ILE A 39 -17.83 -22.21 1.66
C ILE A 39 -18.67 -22.17 0.37
N PHE A 40 -18.42 -21.21 -0.52
CA PHE A 40 -19.23 -21.03 -1.73
C PHE A 40 -18.74 -21.86 -2.93
N ASN A 41 -17.43 -22.06 -3.11
CA ASN A 41 -16.87 -22.73 -4.28
C ASN A 41 -16.36 -24.15 -3.99
N GLY A 42 -16.07 -24.49 -2.74
CA GLY A 42 -15.60 -25.81 -2.33
C GLY A 42 -14.11 -26.08 -2.55
N PHE A 43 -13.32 -25.11 -3.03
CA PHE A 43 -11.88 -25.27 -3.25
C PHE A 43 -11.10 -23.96 -3.04
N ILE A 44 -9.76 -24.07 -2.96
CA ILE A 44 -8.81 -22.94 -2.97
C ILE A 44 -7.80 -23.19 -4.09
N HIS A 45 -7.46 -22.15 -4.84
CA HIS A 45 -6.37 -22.23 -5.80
C HIS A 45 -5.00 -22.23 -5.11
N TRP A 46 -4.10 -23.12 -5.54
CA TRP A 46 -2.74 -23.21 -5.02
C TRP A 46 -1.93 -21.90 -5.23
N THR A 47 -2.31 -21.10 -6.23
CA THR A 47 -1.69 -19.82 -6.58
C THR A 47 -1.76 -18.78 -5.46
N ILE A 48 -2.58 -19.01 -4.44
CA ILE A 48 -2.63 -18.18 -3.23
C ILE A 48 -1.26 -17.96 -2.57
N ILE A 49 -0.34 -18.91 -2.71
CA ILE A 49 1.01 -18.80 -2.16
C ILE A 49 1.77 -17.57 -2.68
N PHE A 50 1.35 -17.01 -3.82
CA PHE A 50 1.94 -15.81 -4.40
C PHE A 50 1.41 -14.49 -3.80
N ILE A 51 0.42 -14.52 -2.89
CA ILE A 51 -0.12 -13.28 -2.30
C ILE A 51 0.93 -12.40 -1.62
N PRO A 52 1.84 -12.94 -0.78
CA PRO A 52 2.91 -12.14 -0.20
C PRO A 52 3.77 -11.45 -1.27
N LEU A 53 4.04 -12.13 -2.39
CA LEU A 53 4.79 -11.58 -3.52
C LEU A 53 4.01 -10.49 -4.25
N VAL A 54 2.70 -10.65 -4.43
CA VAL A 54 1.82 -9.67 -5.06
C VAL A 54 1.70 -8.39 -4.21
N PHE A 55 1.66 -8.51 -2.88
CA PHE A 55 1.54 -7.36 -1.99
C PHE A 55 2.87 -6.68 -1.65
N LEU A 56 4.01 -7.37 -1.82
CA LEU A 56 5.33 -6.81 -1.53
C LEU A 56 5.58 -5.42 -2.13
N PRO A 57 5.30 -5.15 -3.42
CA PRO A 57 5.50 -3.82 -3.99
C PRO A 57 4.61 -2.76 -3.32
N LEU A 58 3.37 -3.10 -2.98
CA LEU A 58 2.43 -2.19 -2.32
C LEU A 58 2.88 -1.86 -0.89
N VAL A 59 3.44 -2.82 -0.17
CA VAL A 59 4.00 -2.63 1.17
C VAL A 59 5.17 -1.64 1.12
N ILE A 60 6.10 -1.84 0.19
CA ILE A 60 7.27 -0.97 0.02
C ILE A 60 6.83 0.44 -0.38
N PHE A 61 5.91 0.55 -1.34
CA PHE A 61 5.37 1.84 -1.79
C PHE A 61 4.66 2.59 -0.66
N SER A 62 3.79 1.90 0.08
CA SER A 62 3.05 2.46 1.21
C SER A 62 3.99 2.95 2.30
N LEU A 63 5.07 2.22 2.59
CA LEU A 63 6.08 2.65 3.54
C LEU A 63 6.75 3.96 3.10
N GLY A 64 7.18 4.02 1.85
CA GLY A 64 7.76 5.23 1.25
C GLY A 64 6.87 6.45 1.35
N LEU A 65 5.61 6.29 0.93
CA LEU A 65 4.61 7.33 0.99
C LEU A 65 4.31 7.75 2.43
N SER A 66 4.25 6.79 3.35
CA SER A 66 4.00 7.09 4.77
C SER A 66 5.10 7.93 5.39
N TRP A 67 6.37 7.74 5.01
CA TRP A 67 7.46 8.60 5.48
C TRP A 67 7.33 10.03 4.94
N ILE A 68 6.98 10.19 3.66
CA ILE A 68 6.75 11.52 3.09
C ILE A 68 5.60 12.22 3.83
N LEU A 69 4.47 11.54 3.99
CA LEU A 69 3.29 12.10 4.63
C LEU A 69 3.51 12.38 6.12
N ALA A 70 4.22 11.50 6.84
CA ALA A 70 4.57 11.72 8.23
C ALA A 70 5.44 12.97 8.40
N SER A 71 6.41 13.19 7.50
CA SER A 71 7.20 14.41 7.51
C SER A 71 6.37 15.64 7.18
N LEU A 72 5.50 15.58 6.17
CA LEU A 72 4.69 16.73 5.77
C LEU A 72 3.67 17.11 6.84
N GLY A 73 3.10 16.13 7.54
CA GLY A 73 2.12 16.35 8.60
C GLY A 73 2.65 17.14 9.81
N VAL A 74 3.97 17.16 10.02
CA VAL A 74 4.58 18.01 11.06
C VAL A 74 4.52 19.49 10.67
N PHE A 75 4.69 19.82 9.38
CA PHE A 75 4.72 21.20 8.90
C PHE A 75 3.35 21.71 8.41
N LEU A 76 2.50 20.81 7.91
CA LEU A 76 1.24 21.14 7.25
C LEU A 76 0.08 20.49 8.00
N ARG A 77 -0.82 21.32 8.54
CA ARG A 77 -1.96 20.89 9.37
C ARG A 77 -3.00 20.05 8.59
N ASP A 78 -3.12 20.25 7.29
CA ASP A 78 -4.19 19.65 6.46
C ASP A 78 -3.80 18.36 5.77
N VAL A 79 -2.58 17.84 5.99
CA VAL A 79 -2.09 16.61 5.33
C VAL A 79 -2.99 15.42 5.66
N SER A 80 -3.39 15.26 6.91
CA SER A 80 -4.25 14.14 7.31
C SER A 80 -5.59 14.14 6.57
N GLN A 81 -6.24 15.31 6.44
CA GLN A 81 -7.53 15.43 5.75
C GLN A 81 -7.36 15.19 4.25
N THR A 82 -6.31 15.77 3.66
CA THR A 82 -6.01 15.65 2.24
C THR A 82 -5.69 14.20 1.86
N THR A 83 -4.93 13.48 2.68
CA THR A 83 -4.63 12.06 2.45
C THR A 83 -5.90 11.22 2.43
N VAL A 84 -6.85 11.44 3.35
CA VAL A 84 -8.13 10.69 3.37
C VAL A 84 -8.91 10.90 2.07
N ILE A 85 -8.99 12.14 1.59
CA ILE A 85 -9.70 12.46 0.33
C ILE A 85 -9.01 11.78 -0.86
N ILE A 86 -7.67 11.90 -0.96
CA ILE A 86 -6.90 11.31 -2.06
C ILE A 86 -7.03 9.78 -2.06
N THR A 87 -6.91 9.13 -0.90
CA THR A 87 -7.06 7.67 -0.79
C THR A 87 -8.47 7.23 -1.18
N THR A 88 -9.50 8.00 -0.83
CA THR A 88 -10.89 7.71 -1.23
C THR A 88 -11.04 7.78 -2.75
N VAL A 89 -10.53 8.85 -3.39
CA VAL A 89 -10.55 8.99 -4.85
C VAL A 89 -9.79 7.86 -5.53
N LEU A 90 -8.60 7.50 -5.03
CA LEU A 90 -7.81 6.39 -5.55
C LEU A 90 -8.55 5.05 -5.45
N MET A 91 -9.28 4.80 -4.36
CA MET A 91 -10.08 3.59 -4.20
C MET A 91 -11.18 3.51 -5.26
N PHE A 92 -11.95 4.58 -5.47
CA PHE A 92 -13.03 4.59 -6.47
C PHE A 92 -12.52 4.53 -7.92
N LEU A 93 -11.32 5.05 -8.20
CA LEU A 93 -10.68 4.95 -9.51
C LEU A 93 -10.04 3.58 -9.77
N SER A 94 -9.90 2.74 -8.75
CA SER A 94 -9.30 1.41 -8.88
C SER A 94 -10.32 0.36 -9.32
N PRO A 95 -9.91 -0.71 -10.03
CA PRO A 95 -10.80 -1.77 -10.53
C PRO A 95 -11.23 -2.75 -9.41
N VAL A 96 -11.64 -2.22 -8.26
CA VAL A 96 -12.20 -3.02 -7.15
C VAL A 96 -13.63 -3.45 -7.50
N PHE A 97 -14.45 -2.50 -7.93
CA PHE A 97 -15.89 -2.70 -8.17
C PHE A 97 -16.23 -3.15 -9.59
N PHE A 98 -15.29 -3.06 -10.52
CA PHE A 98 -15.49 -3.42 -11.93
C PHE A 98 -14.21 -4.03 -12.51
N PRO A 99 -14.32 -4.96 -13.47
CA PRO A 99 -13.16 -5.45 -14.21
C PRO A 99 -12.69 -4.41 -15.23
N ILE A 100 -11.38 -4.34 -15.50
CA ILE A 100 -10.81 -3.41 -16.50
C ILE A 100 -11.40 -3.65 -17.90
N SER A 101 -11.72 -4.90 -18.24
CA SER A 101 -12.34 -5.28 -19.52
C SER A 101 -13.72 -4.68 -19.75
N ALA A 102 -14.42 -4.21 -18.70
CA ALA A 102 -15.69 -3.51 -18.85
C ALA A 102 -15.54 -2.06 -19.35
N LEU A 103 -14.32 -1.53 -19.37
CA LEU A 103 -14.06 -0.16 -19.77
C LEU A 103 -13.54 -0.06 -21.21
N PRO A 104 -13.86 1.03 -21.94
CA PRO A 104 -13.23 1.34 -23.22
C PRO A 104 -11.71 1.43 -23.11
N GLU A 105 -10.98 0.95 -24.12
CA GLU A 105 -9.51 0.90 -24.15
C GLU A 105 -8.84 2.25 -23.87
N LYS A 106 -9.46 3.36 -24.30
CA LYS A 106 -8.97 4.73 -24.04
C LYS A 106 -8.80 5.07 -22.56
N TYR A 107 -9.52 4.39 -21.66
CA TYR A 107 -9.43 4.61 -20.21
C TYR A 107 -8.49 3.63 -19.50
N HIS A 108 -8.03 2.58 -20.17
CA HIS A 108 -7.15 1.57 -19.57
C HIS A 108 -5.84 2.20 -19.09
N ILE A 109 -5.25 3.10 -19.87
CA ILE A 109 -4.01 3.80 -19.50
C ILE A 109 -4.17 4.59 -18.19
N TRP A 110 -5.29 5.31 -18.03
CA TRP A 110 -5.53 6.16 -16.86
C TRP A 110 -5.72 5.35 -15.58
N ILE A 111 -6.40 4.20 -15.69
CA ILE A 111 -6.61 3.31 -14.56
C ILE A 111 -5.33 2.56 -14.21
N MET A 112 -4.52 2.20 -15.21
CA MET A 112 -3.22 1.58 -15.00
C MET A 112 -2.20 2.52 -14.33
N LEU A 113 -2.39 3.85 -14.42
CA LEU A 113 -1.60 4.82 -13.66
C LEU A 113 -1.90 4.81 -12.15
N ASN A 114 -3.08 4.35 -11.74
CA ASN A 114 -3.40 4.23 -10.33
C ASN A 114 -2.54 3.11 -9.71
N PRO A 115 -1.77 3.41 -8.64
CA PRO A 115 -0.84 2.45 -8.09
C PRO A 115 -1.49 1.19 -7.50
N LEU A 116 -2.79 1.26 -7.20
CA LEU A 116 -3.54 0.13 -6.67
C LEU A 116 -3.96 -0.86 -7.77
N THR A 117 -4.14 -0.39 -9.01
CA THR A 117 -4.75 -1.16 -10.10
C THR A 117 -4.00 -2.46 -10.40
N PHE A 118 -2.68 -2.37 -10.62
CA PHE A 118 -1.88 -3.55 -10.95
C PHE A 118 -1.97 -4.61 -9.83
N ILE A 119 -1.87 -4.18 -8.57
CA ILE A 119 -1.89 -5.07 -7.41
C ILE A 119 -3.27 -5.72 -7.23
N ILE A 120 -4.35 -4.97 -7.45
CA ILE A 120 -5.72 -5.50 -7.39
C ILE A 120 -5.93 -6.59 -8.44
N GLU A 121 -5.50 -6.37 -9.69
CA GLU A 121 -5.67 -7.35 -10.76
C GLU A 121 -4.81 -8.60 -10.55
N GLN A 122 -3.57 -8.44 -10.05
CA GLN A 122 -2.72 -9.57 -9.70
C GLN A 122 -3.30 -10.35 -8.51
N ALA A 123 -3.82 -9.67 -7.49
CA ALA A 123 -4.47 -10.33 -6.35
C ALA A 123 -5.71 -11.11 -6.78
N ARG A 124 -6.54 -10.53 -7.66
CA ARG A 124 -7.70 -11.20 -8.27
C ARG A 124 -7.29 -12.44 -9.06
N THR A 125 -6.21 -12.34 -9.84
CA THR A 125 -5.67 -13.44 -10.65
C THR A 125 -5.27 -14.64 -9.78
N VAL A 126 -4.52 -14.39 -8.70
CA VAL A 126 -4.00 -15.48 -7.86
C VAL A 126 -5.02 -16.04 -6.88
N LEU A 127 -6.00 -15.24 -6.43
CA LEU A 127 -7.02 -15.67 -5.45
C LEU A 127 -8.26 -16.28 -6.10
N ILE A 128 -8.78 -15.63 -7.15
CA ILE A 128 -10.10 -15.92 -7.68
C ILE A 128 -10.00 -16.73 -8.97
N TRP A 129 -9.07 -16.40 -9.86
CA TRP A 129 -8.96 -17.04 -11.18
C TRP A 129 -8.01 -18.25 -11.21
N GLY A 130 -7.18 -18.42 -10.17
CA GLY A 130 -6.20 -19.51 -10.12
C GLY A 130 -5.03 -19.38 -11.09
N GLY A 131 -4.76 -18.15 -11.56
CA GLY A 131 -3.67 -17.85 -12.48
C GLY A 131 -2.36 -17.54 -11.75
N VAL A 132 -1.24 -17.75 -12.44
CA VAL A 132 0.07 -17.29 -11.96
C VAL A 132 0.19 -15.77 -12.15
N PRO A 133 0.83 -15.06 -11.22
CA PRO A 133 1.01 -13.62 -11.36
C PRO A 133 2.02 -13.28 -12.45
N ASN A 134 1.93 -12.06 -12.98
CA ASN A 134 2.93 -11.49 -13.87
C ASN A 134 4.20 -11.13 -13.08
N PHE A 135 5.15 -12.06 -13.03
CA PHE A 135 6.42 -11.89 -12.31
C PHE A 135 7.23 -10.68 -12.80
N MET A 136 7.26 -10.42 -14.11
CA MET A 136 7.97 -9.27 -14.67
C MET A 136 7.32 -7.96 -14.23
N GLY A 137 5.99 -7.89 -14.28
CA GLY A 137 5.23 -6.74 -13.80
C GLY A 137 5.49 -6.48 -12.30
N ILE A 138 5.44 -7.52 -11.47
CA ILE A 138 5.74 -7.42 -10.04
C ILE A 138 7.16 -6.93 -9.80
N LEU A 139 8.14 -7.44 -10.54
CA LEU A 139 9.53 -7.01 -10.42
C LEU A 139 9.69 -5.52 -10.75
N LEU A 140 9.18 -5.08 -11.90
CA LEU A 140 9.23 -3.67 -12.32
C LEU A 140 8.53 -2.77 -11.30
N TYR A 141 7.38 -3.20 -10.80
CA TYR A 141 6.61 -2.48 -9.80
C TYR A 141 7.36 -2.40 -8.46
N THR A 142 8.03 -3.48 -8.05
CA THR A 142 8.86 -3.52 -6.83
C THR A 142 10.03 -2.57 -6.95
N VAL A 143 10.69 -2.50 -8.11
CA VAL A 143 11.79 -1.56 -8.36
C VAL A 143 11.28 -0.12 -8.25
N GLY A 144 10.16 0.21 -8.91
CA GLY A 144 9.54 1.54 -8.82
C GLY A 144 9.14 1.90 -7.38
N ALA A 145 8.48 0.99 -6.68
CA ALA A 145 8.12 1.16 -5.28
C ALA A 145 9.34 1.37 -4.37
N SER A 146 10.43 0.65 -4.63
CA SER A 146 11.68 0.77 -3.88
C SER A 146 12.34 2.13 -4.10
N ILE A 147 12.31 2.67 -5.32
CA ILE A 147 12.78 4.04 -5.61
C ILE A 147 11.95 5.06 -4.84
N VAL A 148 10.62 4.94 -4.85
CA VAL A 148 9.72 5.82 -4.08
C VAL A 148 10.00 5.71 -2.58
N ALA A 149 10.19 4.50 -2.06
CA ALA A 149 10.52 4.27 -0.66
C ALA A 149 11.85 4.88 -0.26
N TRP A 150 12.88 4.72 -1.09
CA TRP A 150 14.19 5.32 -0.86
C TRP A 150 14.11 6.85 -0.90
N LEU A 151 13.44 7.45 -1.89
CA LEU A 151 13.24 8.90 -1.96
C LEU A 151 12.45 9.42 -0.76
N GLY A 152 11.39 8.72 -0.35
CA GLY A 152 10.59 9.08 0.81
C GLY A 152 11.38 9.02 2.12
N PHE A 153 12.23 8.00 2.28
CA PHE A 153 13.14 7.89 3.41
C PHE A 153 14.17 9.03 3.44
N VAL A 154 14.82 9.31 2.31
CA VAL A 154 15.79 10.41 2.20
C VAL A 154 15.13 11.75 2.48
N PHE A 155 13.91 11.97 1.98
CA PHE A 155 13.12 13.18 2.25
C PHE A 155 12.87 13.32 3.76
N PHE A 156 12.36 12.27 4.41
CA PHE A 156 12.11 12.25 5.85
C PHE A 156 13.38 12.56 6.66
N GLN A 157 14.51 11.94 6.31
CA GLN A 157 15.78 12.17 7.03
C GLN A 157 16.29 13.61 6.89
N LYS A 158 16.05 14.26 5.74
CA LYS A 158 16.42 15.65 5.53
C LYS A 158 15.54 16.59 6.35
N THR A 159 14.23 16.36 6.37
CA THR A 159 13.25 17.22 7.05
C THR A 159 13.23 17.02 8.56
N ARG A 160 13.59 15.83 9.06
CA ARG A 160 13.70 15.52 10.49
C ARG A 160 14.53 16.54 11.28
N LYS A 161 15.54 17.16 10.66
CA LYS A 161 16.36 18.21 11.29
C LYS A 161 15.54 19.44 11.70
N GLY A 162 14.50 19.79 10.94
CA GLY A 162 13.63 20.93 11.22
C GLY A 162 12.45 20.62 12.15
N PHE A 163 12.28 19.37 12.58
CA PHE A 163 11.17 19.02 13.48
C PHE A 163 11.31 19.70 14.85
N ALA A 164 12.54 19.88 15.35
CA ALA A 164 12.78 20.49 16.65
C ALA A 164 12.44 22.00 16.69
N ASP A 165 12.36 22.66 15.53
CA ASP A 165 12.02 24.08 15.44
C ASP A 165 10.50 24.31 15.35
N VAL A 166 9.73 23.26 15.07
CA VAL A 166 8.27 23.34 14.81
C VAL A 166 7.44 22.59 15.87
N LEU A 167 8.02 21.57 16.52
CA LEU A 167 7.42 20.83 17.64
C LEU A 167 7.79 21.45 18.99
#